data_AF-A0A438J165-F1
#
_entry.id   AF-A0A438J165-F1
#
_cell.length_a   1.000
_cell.length_b   1.000
_cell.length_c   1.000
_cell.angle_alpha   90.00
_cell.angle_beta   90.00
_cell.angle_gamma   90.00
#
_symmetry.space_group_name_H-M   'P 1'
#
loop_
_entity.id
_entity.type
_entity.pdbx_description
1 polymer ?
#
loop_
_entity_poly.entity_id
_entity_poly.type
_entity_poly.pdbx_seq_one_letter_code
_entity_poly.pdbx_strand_id
1 'polypeptide(L)'
;MLEIEPALLYEAFKPEFDKLVIGTLAMPINLPGTNYYFGFQGRKNVLKMLRKVIAERRASSATHNDMLGDLLSKEDPKHSLLSDEEILDQIITILYSGYETVSKTAMMSIKYLHDNPKALQQLREEHLAIRKGKSPEDPIGWTEYKSMTFTRAVILETSRLDTIVNGVLRETTNDIEVNEMEEASFTAAPPVFNGENYQTWAVRMTVHLQALDVWEAIEEDYEISPLGANPTVAQMKNHKKKKTRKAKAKACLFSAVSH
;
A
#
# COMPACT_ATOMS: atom_id res chain seq x y z
N MET A 1 35.36 3.26 -19.13
CA MET A 1 34.80 3.66 -17.83
C MET A 1 33.58 2.77 -17.64
N LEU A 2 33.54 1.94 -16.61
CA LEU A 2 32.60 0.81 -16.46
C LEU A 2 31.14 1.28 -16.56
N GLU A 3 30.50 1.07 -17.71
CA GLU A 3 29.04 0.95 -17.78
C GLU A 3 28.69 -0.17 -16.80
N ILE A 4 28.04 0.18 -15.69
CA ILE A 4 27.50 -0.85 -14.80
C ILE A 4 26.44 -1.54 -15.63
N GLU A 5 26.68 -2.81 -15.98
CA GLU A 5 25.70 -3.64 -16.67
C GLU A 5 24.38 -3.55 -15.89
N PRO A 6 23.22 -3.26 -16.55
CA PRO A 6 21.96 -3.00 -15.86
C PRO A 6 21.58 -4.06 -14.81
N ALA A 7 22.00 -5.31 -15.04
CA ALA A 7 21.86 -6.41 -14.09
C ALA A 7 22.63 -6.17 -12.77
N LEU A 8 23.89 -5.75 -12.84
CA LEU A 8 24.74 -5.47 -11.67
C LEU A 8 24.22 -4.28 -10.85
N LEU A 9 23.67 -3.25 -11.51
CA LEU A 9 23.05 -2.12 -10.82
C LEU A 9 21.81 -2.58 -10.06
N TYR A 10 20.96 -3.37 -10.70
CA TYR A 10 19.74 -3.89 -10.09
C TYR A 10 20.05 -4.80 -8.88
N GLU A 11 21.00 -5.72 -9.02
CA GLU A 11 21.42 -6.63 -7.94
C GLU A 11 21.94 -5.88 -6.71
N ALA A 12 22.66 -4.77 -6.91
CA ALA A 12 23.09 -3.91 -5.81
C ALA A 12 21.95 -3.03 -5.24
N PHE A 13 21.02 -2.60 -6.09
CA PHE A 13 19.95 -1.65 -5.73
C PHE A 13 18.83 -2.31 -4.94
N LYS A 14 18.35 -3.46 -5.41
CA LYS A 14 17.20 -4.18 -4.86
C LYS A 14 17.27 -4.41 -3.34
N PRO A 15 18.37 -4.94 -2.75
CA PRO A 15 18.42 -5.19 -1.31
C PRO A 15 18.38 -3.90 -0.48
N GLU A 16 18.92 -2.79 -0.99
CA GLU A 16 18.86 -1.49 -0.30
C GLU A 16 17.46 -0.86 -0.41
N PHE A 17 16.83 -1.04 -1.56
CA PHE A 17 15.45 -0.62 -1.78
C PHE A 17 14.46 -1.40 -0.91
N ASP A 18 14.65 -2.71 -0.73
CA ASP A 18 13.81 -3.53 0.15
C ASP A 18 13.88 -3.07 1.61
N LYS A 19 15.08 -2.70 2.09
CA LYS A 19 15.24 -2.10 3.42
C LYS A 19 14.41 -0.81 3.53
N LEU A 20 14.48 0.06 2.52
CA LEU A 20 13.71 1.30 2.45
C LEU A 20 12.20 0.99 2.57
N VAL A 21 11.68 0.07 1.76
CA VAL A 21 10.26 -0.31 1.75
C VAL A 21 9.80 -0.79 3.12
N ILE A 22 10.56 -1.71 3.75
CA ILE A 22 10.24 -2.26 5.07
C ILE A 22 10.21 -1.18 6.17
N GLY A 23 11.03 -0.13 6.03
CA GLY A 23 11.07 0.97 7.00
C GLY A 23 9.88 1.94 6.91
N THR A 24 9.19 2.03 5.77
CA THR A 24 8.14 3.04 5.54
C THR A 24 6.93 2.88 6.47
N LEU A 25 6.52 1.64 6.75
CA LEU A 25 5.39 1.33 7.64
C LEU A 25 5.84 0.87 9.04
N ALA A 26 7.13 1.03 9.36
CA ALA A 26 7.67 0.67 10.67
C ALA A 26 7.37 1.76 11.71
N MET A 27 7.33 1.36 12.98
CA MET A 27 7.31 2.32 14.09
C MET A 27 8.52 3.27 13.97
N PRO A 28 8.33 4.60 14.06
CA PRO A 28 9.38 5.59 13.80
C PRO A 28 10.40 5.71 14.93
N ILE A 29 11.04 4.59 15.29
CA ILE A 29 12.02 4.46 16.35
C ILE A 29 13.38 4.17 15.72
N ASN A 30 14.26 5.18 15.69
CA ASN A 30 15.57 5.10 15.05
C ASN A 30 16.64 4.50 15.97
N LEU A 31 16.48 3.22 16.33
CA LEU A 31 17.44 2.46 17.14
C LEU A 31 18.05 1.32 16.31
N PRO A 32 19.35 1.00 16.47
CA PRO A 32 19.97 -0.13 15.78
C PRO A 32 19.16 -1.42 15.98
N GLY A 33 18.85 -2.11 14.88
CA GLY A 33 18.06 -3.34 14.87
C GLY A 33 16.57 -3.16 14.60
N THR A 34 16.04 -1.93 14.58
CA THR A 34 14.64 -1.69 14.16
C THR A 34 14.50 -1.63 12.64
N ASN A 35 13.32 -1.98 12.12
CA ASN A 35 12.99 -1.83 10.71
C ASN A 35 13.11 -0.37 10.23
N TYR A 36 12.77 0.58 11.09
CA TYR A 36 12.90 2.02 10.78
C TYR A 36 14.37 2.43 10.61
N TYR A 37 15.26 1.95 11.49
CA TYR A 37 16.69 2.16 11.35
C TYR A 37 17.22 1.56 10.03
N PHE A 38 16.84 0.32 9.71
CA PHE A 38 17.23 -0.31 8.45
C PHE A 38 16.72 0.43 7.22
N GLY A 39 15.47 0.91 7.24
CA GLY A 39 14.92 1.72 6.15
C GLY A 39 15.66 3.03 5.95
N PHE A 40 16.09 3.68 7.04
CA PHE A 40 16.92 4.88 6.95
C PHE A 40 18.29 4.61 6.32
N GLN A 41 18.92 3.47 6.65
CA GLN A 41 20.18 3.06 5.99
C GLN A 41 19.96 2.72 4.51
N GLY A 42 18.89 1.99 4.19
CA GLY A 42 18.51 1.67 2.81
C GLY A 42 18.33 2.94 1.97
N ARG A 43 17.58 3.94 2.49
CA ARG A 43 17.40 5.24 1.84
C ARG A 43 18.73 5.96 1.59
N LYS A 44 19.66 5.97 2.54
CA LYS A 44 20.99 6.59 2.32
C LYS A 44 21.75 5.93 1.17
N ASN A 45 21.72 4.60 1.10
CA ASN A 45 22.42 3.85 0.05
C ASN A 45 21.75 4.03 -1.31
N VAL A 46 20.41 3.95 -1.38
CA VAL A 46 19.62 4.25 -2.58
C VAL A 46 19.93 5.65 -3.11
N LEU A 47 19.92 6.68 -2.25
CA LEU A 47 20.26 8.05 -2.66
C LEU A 47 21.69 8.16 -3.20
N LYS A 48 22.66 7.47 -2.59
CA LYS A 48 24.05 7.45 -3.08
C LYS A 48 24.14 6.84 -4.49
N MET A 49 23.41 5.75 -4.74
CA MET A 49 23.38 5.09 -6.05
C MET A 49 22.70 5.98 -7.10
N LEU A 50 21.54 6.55 -6.79
CA LEU A 50 20.80 7.42 -7.70
C LEU A 50 21.58 8.69 -8.05
N ARG A 51 22.29 9.30 -7.10
CA ARG A 51 23.18 10.44 -7.38
C ARG A 51 24.24 10.10 -8.41
N LYS A 52 24.83 8.89 -8.33
CA LYS A 52 25.80 8.42 -9.32
C LYS A 52 25.16 8.28 -10.71
N VAL A 53 23.97 7.68 -10.80
CA VAL A 53 23.21 7.56 -12.05
C VAL A 53 22.91 8.93 -12.66
N ILE A 54 22.45 9.90 -11.85
CA ILE A 54 22.16 11.27 -12.31
C ILE A 54 23.44 11.96 -12.81
N ALA A 55 24.56 11.82 -12.08
CA ALA A 55 25.84 12.42 -12.48
C ALA A 55 26.35 11.85 -13.81
N GLU A 56 26.31 10.53 -13.98
CA GLU A 56 26.68 9.85 -15.23
C GLU A 56 25.77 10.28 -16.38
N ARG A 57 24.46 10.36 -16.12
CA ARG A 57 23.45 10.78 -17.11
C ARG A 57 23.68 12.21 -17.58
N ARG A 58 24.04 13.14 -16.68
CA ARG A 58 24.36 14.53 -17.01
C ARG A 58 25.70 14.71 -17.72
N ALA A 59 26.67 13.83 -17.44
CA ALA A 59 27.97 13.85 -18.12
C ALA A 59 27.91 13.25 -19.53
N SER A 60 26.89 12.43 -19.80
CA SER A 60 26.62 11.86 -21.13
C SER A 60 25.97 12.90 -22.06
N SER A 61 26.38 12.91 -23.33
CA SER A 61 25.70 13.66 -24.39
C SER A 61 24.52 12.90 -24.99
N ALA A 62 24.19 11.71 -24.47
CA ALA A 62 23.11 10.88 -24.98
C ALA A 62 21.74 11.47 -24.60
N THR A 63 20.81 11.45 -25.55
CA THR A 63 19.40 11.72 -25.28
C THR A 63 18.76 10.45 -24.75
N HIS A 64 17.99 10.60 -23.67
CA HIS A 64 17.30 9.48 -23.04
C HIS A 64 15.80 9.74 -23.04
N ASN A 65 15.05 8.87 -23.71
CA ASN A 65 13.60 8.92 -23.75
C ASN A 65 13.02 8.06 -22.61
N ASP A 66 13.29 8.48 -21.39
CA ASP A 66 12.80 7.85 -20.17
C ASP A 66 12.43 8.91 -19.13
N MET A 67 11.73 8.48 -18.09
CA MET A 67 11.25 9.36 -17.02
C MET A 67 12.38 10.17 -16.35
N LEU A 68 13.59 9.60 -16.24
CA LEU A 68 14.72 10.32 -15.68
C LEU A 68 15.20 11.41 -16.64
N GLY A 69 15.20 11.15 -17.95
CA GLY A 69 15.44 12.14 -18.99
C GLY A 69 14.45 13.31 -18.89
N ASP A 70 13.15 13.00 -18.74
CA ASP A 70 12.10 14.01 -18.58
C ASP A 70 12.30 14.85 -17.32
N LEU A 71 12.60 14.23 -16.18
CA LEU A 71 12.85 14.92 -14.91
C LEU A 71 14.12 15.79 -14.93
N LEU A 72 15.11 15.43 -15.74
CA LEU A 72 16.34 16.20 -15.92
C LEU A 72 16.24 17.26 -17.02
N SER A 73 15.17 17.24 -17.82
CA SER A 73 14.96 18.18 -18.91
C SER A 73 14.74 19.60 -18.35
N LYS A 74 15.35 20.60 -19.00
CA LYS A 74 15.33 22.01 -18.57
C LYS A 74 14.31 22.86 -19.32
N GLU A 75 13.38 22.22 -20.03
CA GLU A 75 12.61 22.88 -21.09
C GLU A 75 11.31 23.54 -20.64
N ASP A 76 10.99 23.55 -19.34
CA ASP A 76 9.75 24.19 -18.88
C ASP A 76 9.98 25.62 -18.32
N PRO A 77 9.64 26.68 -19.07
CA PRO A 77 9.71 28.06 -18.59
C PRO A 77 8.61 28.42 -17.56
N LYS A 78 7.62 27.56 -17.31
CA LYS A 78 6.53 27.80 -16.34
C LYS A 78 6.69 27.06 -15.02
N HIS A 79 7.48 26.00 -14.99
CA HIS A 79 7.77 25.23 -13.79
C HIS A 79 9.20 25.50 -13.32
N SER A 80 9.38 25.82 -12.04
CA SER A 80 10.72 25.94 -11.46
C SER A 80 11.48 24.64 -11.68
N LEU A 81 12.73 24.74 -12.16
CA LEU A 81 13.63 23.60 -12.30
C LEU A 81 13.70 22.85 -10.96
N LEU A 82 13.42 21.54 -10.99
CA LEU A 82 13.53 20.69 -9.81
C LEU A 82 15.00 20.64 -9.35
N SER A 83 15.20 20.75 -8.04
CA SER A 83 16.49 20.49 -7.41
C SER A 83 16.85 19.02 -7.49
N ASP A 84 18.15 18.71 -7.35
CA ASP A 84 18.63 17.33 -7.36
C ASP A 84 17.95 16.48 -6.28
N GLU A 85 17.66 17.05 -5.10
CA GLU A 85 16.96 16.35 -4.03
C GLU A 85 15.49 16.09 -4.36
N GLU A 86 14.79 17.04 -4.99
CA GLU A 86 13.41 16.82 -5.47
C GLU A 86 13.35 15.74 -6.56
N ILE A 87 14.32 15.72 -7.49
CA ILE A 87 14.42 14.67 -8.52
C ILE A 87 14.64 13.31 -7.87
N LEU A 88 15.57 13.22 -6.91
CA LEU A 88 15.85 11.98 -6.18
C LEU A 88 14.62 11.47 -5.43
N ASP A 89 13.91 12.36 -4.73
CA ASP A 89 12.69 12.02 -4.01
C ASP A 89 11.56 11.61 -4.95
N GLN A 90 11.42 12.25 -6.11
CA GLN A 90 10.44 11.87 -7.12
C GLN A 90 10.73 10.47 -7.68
N ILE A 91 12.00 10.15 -7.98
CA ILE A 91 12.39 8.81 -8.44
C ILE A 91 12.06 7.75 -7.38
N ILE A 92 12.43 7.99 -6.12
CA ILE A 92 12.14 7.06 -5.02
C ILE A 92 10.63 6.87 -4.87
N THR A 93 9.85 7.94 -4.95
CA THR A 93 8.39 7.91 -4.82
C THR A 93 7.74 7.07 -5.93
N ILE A 94 8.17 7.25 -7.18
CA ILE A 94 7.64 6.49 -8.31
C ILE A 94 8.03 5.01 -8.20
N LEU A 95 9.28 4.71 -7.85
CA LEU A 95 9.73 3.34 -7.65
C LEU A 95 8.97 2.65 -6.52
N TYR A 96 8.80 3.33 -5.38
CA TYR A 96 8.09 2.80 -4.21
C TYR A 96 6.63 2.51 -4.55
N SER A 97 5.92 3.51 -5.09
CA SER A 97 4.49 3.38 -5.44
C SER A 97 4.24 2.30 -6.48
N GLY A 98 5.08 2.20 -7.52
CA GLY A 98 4.95 1.17 -8.56
C GLY A 98 5.32 -0.22 -8.06
N TYR A 99 6.33 -0.35 -7.20
CA TYR A 99 6.81 -1.66 -6.74
C TYR A 99 5.80 -2.38 -5.85
N GLU A 100 5.36 -1.73 -4.76
CA GLU A 100 4.43 -2.34 -3.79
C GLU A 100 3.08 -2.68 -4.45
N THR A 101 2.50 -1.72 -5.19
CA THR A 101 1.13 -1.86 -5.70
C THR A 101 1.01 -2.83 -6.87
N VAL A 102 1.92 -2.75 -7.85
CA VAL A 102 1.85 -3.60 -9.05
C VAL A 102 2.22 -5.03 -8.69
N SER A 103 3.25 -5.25 -7.86
CA SER A 103 3.67 -6.60 -7.45
C SER A 103 2.56 -7.33 -6.71
N LYS A 104 1.90 -6.65 -5.76
CA LYS A 104 0.78 -7.23 -5.00
C LYS A 104 -0.44 -7.48 -5.89
N THR A 105 -0.81 -6.53 -6.75
CA THR A 105 -1.89 -6.72 -7.75
C THR A 105 -1.63 -7.94 -8.63
N ALA A 106 -0.41 -8.09 -9.14
CA ALA A 106 -0.06 -9.21 -10.02
C ALA A 106 -0.13 -10.55 -9.28
N MET A 107 0.44 -10.63 -8.08
CA MET A 107 0.38 -11.83 -7.23
C MET A 107 -1.07 -12.23 -6.94
N MET A 108 -1.91 -11.27 -6.56
CA MET A 108 -3.31 -11.53 -6.22
C MET A 108 -4.15 -11.86 -7.45
N SER A 109 -3.86 -11.26 -8.61
CA SER A 109 -4.47 -11.64 -9.88
C SER A 109 -4.21 -13.12 -10.19
N ILE A 110 -2.96 -13.57 -10.03
CA ILE A 110 -2.58 -14.98 -10.25
C ILE A 110 -3.34 -15.89 -9.27
N LYS A 111 -3.35 -15.53 -7.98
CA LYS A 111 -4.09 -16.28 -6.95
C LYS A 111 -5.57 -16.41 -7.31
N TYR A 112 -6.25 -15.30 -7.59
CA TYR A 112 -7.68 -15.33 -7.89
C TYR A 112 -7.98 -16.06 -9.19
N LEU A 113 -7.15 -15.95 -10.22
CA LEU A 113 -7.31 -16.72 -11.46
C LEU A 113 -7.10 -18.22 -11.24
N HIS A 114 -6.13 -18.61 -10.42
CA HIS A 114 -5.91 -20.00 -10.03
C HIS A 114 -7.15 -20.58 -9.35
N ASP A 115 -7.75 -19.83 -8.43
CA ASP A 115 -8.93 -20.25 -7.67
C ASP A 115 -10.23 -20.18 -8.51
N ASN A 116 -10.21 -19.53 -9.69
CA ASN A 116 -11.35 -19.34 -10.58
C ASN A 116 -11.07 -19.83 -12.02
N PRO A 117 -11.07 -21.16 -12.27
CA PRO A 117 -10.67 -21.74 -13.55
C PRO A 117 -11.52 -21.29 -14.75
N LYS A 118 -12.80 -20.94 -14.54
CA LYS A 118 -13.66 -20.37 -15.59
C LYS A 118 -13.16 -18.99 -16.05
N ALA A 119 -12.79 -18.12 -15.12
CA ALA A 119 -12.23 -16.82 -15.43
C ALA A 119 -10.87 -16.97 -16.12
N LEU A 120 -10.01 -17.87 -15.62
CA LEU A 120 -8.73 -18.18 -16.28
C LEU A 120 -8.92 -18.66 -17.72
N GLN A 121 -9.90 -19.53 -17.97
CA GLN A 121 -10.20 -20.02 -19.32
C GLN A 121 -10.64 -18.88 -20.25
N GLN A 122 -11.55 -18.01 -19.80
CA GLN A 122 -11.98 -16.85 -20.57
C GLN A 122 -10.84 -15.87 -20.85
N LEU A 123 -9.94 -15.65 -19.88
CA LEU A 123 -8.74 -14.82 -20.06
C LEU A 123 -7.80 -15.41 -21.12
N ARG A 124 -7.62 -16.74 -21.11
CA ARG A 124 -6.82 -17.44 -22.14
C ARG A 124 -7.45 -17.30 -23.51
N GLU A 125 -8.77 -17.45 -23.62
CA GLU A 125 -9.49 -17.28 -24.90
C GLU A 125 -9.31 -15.88 -25.46
N GLU A 126 -9.43 -14.83 -24.64
CA GLU A 126 -9.18 -13.44 -25.02
C GLU A 126 -7.76 -13.27 -25.59
N HIS A 127 -6.72 -13.67 -24.84
CA HIS A 127 -5.34 -13.48 -25.28
C HIS A 127 -4.94 -14.38 -26.47
N LEU A 128 -5.48 -15.60 -26.57
CA LEU A 128 -5.27 -16.47 -27.74
C LEU A 128 -5.94 -15.89 -28.99
N ALA A 129 -7.11 -15.29 -28.88
CA ALA A 129 -7.77 -14.61 -30.00
C ALA A 129 -6.96 -13.40 -30.49
N ILE A 130 -6.47 -12.57 -29.56
CA ILE A 130 -5.56 -11.45 -29.87
C ILE A 130 -4.29 -11.98 -30.57
N ARG A 131 -3.69 -13.06 -30.04
CA ARG A 131 -2.45 -13.59 -30.58
C ARG A 131 -2.61 -14.23 -31.96
N LYS A 132 -3.74 -14.87 -32.26
CA LYS A 132 -4.04 -15.42 -33.59
C LYS A 132 -4.05 -14.37 -34.70
N GLY A 133 -4.35 -13.12 -34.37
CA GLY A 133 -4.34 -12.01 -35.33
C GLY A 133 -2.94 -11.44 -35.61
N LYS A 134 -1.87 -11.99 -35.02
CA LYS A 134 -0.52 -11.44 -35.08
C LYS A 134 0.53 -12.50 -35.41
N SER A 135 1.62 -12.07 -36.05
CA SER A 135 2.79 -12.92 -36.24
C SER A 135 3.48 -13.20 -34.88
N PRO A 136 4.19 -14.34 -34.70
CA PRO A 136 4.89 -14.65 -33.46
C PRO A 136 5.91 -13.59 -33.00
N GLU A 137 6.39 -12.73 -33.88
CA GLU A 137 7.34 -11.68 -33.52
C GLU A 137 6.69 -10.31 -33.31
N ASP A 138 5.43 -10.15 -33.70
CA ASP A 138 4.75 -8.86 -33.57
C ASP A 138 4.46 -8.57 -32.08
N PRO A 139 4.82 -7.38 -31.58
CA PRO A 139 4.52 -6.98 -30.22
C PRO A 139 3.02 -6.71 -30.02
N ILE A 140 2.57 -6.77 -28.77
CA ILE A 140 1.26 -6.26 -28.38
C ILE A 140 1.28 -4.75 -28.50
N GLY A 141 0.42 -4.18 -29.34
CA GLY A 141 0.30 -2.75 -29.55
C GLY A 141 -0.85 -2.14 -28.76
N TRP A 142 -1.04 -0.83 -28.95
CA TRP A 142 -2.09 -0.07 -28.27
C TRP A 142 -3.51 -0.53 -28.64
N THR A 143 -3.70 -0.96 -29.88
CA THR A 143 -5.00 -1.45 -30.36
C THR A 143 -5.40 -2.75 -29.65
N GLU A 144 -4.48 -3.71 -29.54
CA GLU A 144 -4.75 -4.96 -28.84
C GLU A 144 -4.88 -4.77 -27.34
N TYR A 145 -4.03 -3.94 -26.73
CA TYR A 145 -4.18 -3.60 -25.32
C TYR A 145 -5.59 -3.07 -25.01
N LYS A 146 -6.12 -2.16 -25.84
CA LYS A 146 -7.48 -1.63 -25.68
C LYS A 146 -8.59 -2.66 -25.90
N SER A 147 -8.33 -3.75 -26.61
CA SER A 147 -9.30 -4.82 -26.80
C SER A 147 -9.33 -5.85 -25.66
N MET A 148 -8.41 -5.77 -24.69
CA MET A 148 -8.32 -6.69 -23.54
C MET A 148 -9.39 -6.39 -22.47
N THR A 149 -10.66 -6.44 -22.86
CA THR A 149 -11.81 -6.06 -22.03
C THR A 149 -11.96 -6.94 -20.79
N PHE A 150 -11.76 -8.25 -20.93
CA PHE A 150 -11.87 -9.20 -19.84
C PHE A 150 -10.65 -9.15 -18.92
N THR A 151 -9.44 -8.97 -19.47
CA THR A 151 -8.24 -8.68 -18.67
C THR A 151 -8.47 -7.46 -17.78
N ARG A 152 -9.04 -6.38 -18.32
CA ARG A 152 -9.39 -5.19 -17.52
C ARG A 152 -10.39 -5.52 -16.42
N ALA A 153 -11.38 -6.36 -16.68
CA ALA A 153 -12.33 -6.81 -15.65
C ALA A 153 -11.63 -7.60 -14.54
N VAL A 154 -10.69 -8.49 -14.88
CA VAL A 154 -9.87 -9.25 -13.90
C VAL A 154 -9.04 -8.32 -13.03
N ILE A 155 -8.38 -7.30 -13.61
CA ILE A 155 -7.60 -6.31 -12.85
C ILE A 155 -8.51 -5.55 -11.89
N LEU A 156 -9.65 -5.04 -12.36
CA LEU A 156 -10.59 -4.30 -11.52
C LEU A 156 -11.17 -5.16 -10.39
N GLU A 157 -11.52 -6.41 -10.69
CA GLU A 157 -12.04 -7.34 -9.68
C GLU A 157 -10.96 -7.74 -8.67
N THR A 158 -9.71 -7.91 -9.12
CA THR A 158 -8.57 -8.13 -8.22
C THR A 158 -8.42 -6.96 -7.26
N SER A 159 -8.44 -5.72 -7.76
CA SER A 159 -8.36 -4.51 -6.93
C SER A 159 -9.58 -4.32 -6.01
N ARG A 160 -10.76 -4.83 -6.41
CA ARG A 160 -11.97 -4.82 -5.59
C ARG A 160 -11.86 -5.80 -4.42
N LEU A 161 -11.29 -6.98 -4.66
CA LEU A 161 -11.14 -8.03 -3.66
C LEU A 161 -9.93 -7.80 -2.74
N ASP A 162 -8.82 -7.33 -3.28
CA ASP A 162 -7.62 -6.96 -2.55
C ASP A 162 -7.38 -5.45 -2.69
N THR A 163 -7.91 -4.70 -1.73
CA THR A 163 -7.66 -3.26 -1.64
C THR A 163 -6.24 -3.03 -1.16
N ILE A 164 -5.31 -2.84 -2.09
CA ILE A 164 -3.88 -2.73 -1.78
C ILE A 164 -3.55 -1.47 -0.98
N VAL A 165 -4.28 -0.38 -1.22
CA VAL A 165 -4.14 0.88 -0.47
C VAL A 165 -5.36 1.04 0.45
N ASN A 166 -5.17 0.71 1.73
CA ASN A 166 -6.24 0.63 2.74
C ASN A 166 -6.87 1.97 3.16
N GLY A 167 -6.44 3.08 2.57
CA GLY A 167 -6.97 4.41 2.86
C GLY A 167 -5.92 5.49 2.69
N VAL A 168 -6.37 6.74 2.79
CA VAL A 168 -5.51 7.92 2.73
C VAL A 168 -5.70 8.71 4.01
N LEU A 169 -4.59 9.12 4.64
CA LEU A 169 -4.63 9.96 5.82
C LEU A 169 -4.95 11.41 5.42
N ARG A 170 -5.78 12.06 6.23
CA ARG A 170 -6.18 13.46 6.08
C ARG A 170 -6.09 14.13 7.44
N GLU A 171 -5.58 15.35 7.45
CA GLU A 171 -5.61 16.24 8.60
C GLU A 171 -6.56 17.40 8.28
N THR A 172 -7.47 17.72 9.20
CA THR A 172 -8.40 18.85 9.04
C THR A 172 -7.69 20.14 9.41
N THR A 173 -7.70 21.13 8.52
CA THR A 173 -7.08 22.43 8.78
C THR A 173 -7.99 23.40 9.54
N ASN A 174 -9.27 23.06 9.68
CA ASN A 174 -10.29 23.80 10.43
C ASN A 174 -11.30 22.81 11.01
N ASP A 175 -12.12 23.26 11.94
CA ASP A 175 -13.23 22.46 12.47
C ASP A 175 -14.25 22.18 11.35
N ILE A 176 -14.62 20.90 11.18
CA ILE A 176 -15.59 20.44 10.18
C ILE A 176 -16.71 19.68 10.89
N GLU A 177 -17.95 20.15 10.73
CA GLU A 177 -19.12 19.35 11.08
C GLU A 177 -19.33 18.26 10.03
N VAL A 178 -18.94 17.03 10.38
CA VAL A 178 -19.24 15.85 9.57
C VAL A 178 -20.62 15.35 9.95
N ASN A 179 -21.59 15.43 9.02
CA ASN A 179 -22.90 14.80 9.19
C ASN A 179 -22.71 13.33 9.53
N GLU A 180 -23.30 12.88 10.65
CA GLU A 180 -23.08 11.59 11.33
C GLU A 180 -22.69 10.44 10.38
N MET A 181 -21.39 10.31 10.13
CA MET A 181 -20.79 9.08 9.62
C MET A 181 -20.59 8.17 10.83
N GLU A 182 -21.09 6.94 10.77
CA GLU A 182 -20.49 5.85 11.56
C GLU A 182 -18.99 5.93 11.30
N GLU A 183 -18.22 6.22 12.37
CA GLU A 183 -16.77 6.34 12.31
C GLU A 183 -16.20 5.16 11.52
N ALA A 184 -15.86 5.38 10.25
CA ALA A 184 -15.03 4.48 9.47
C ALA A 184 -13.61 4.66 10.01
N SER A 185 -13.40 4.15 11.22
CA SER A 185 -12.08 3.94 11.79
C SER A 185 -11.31 3.07 10.81
N PHE A 186 -10.10 3.51 10.46
CA PHE A 186 -9.09 2.68 9.79
C PHE A 186 -9.09 1.29 10.45
N THR A 187 -9.65 0.30 9.76
CA THR A 187 -9.69 -1.07 10.27
C THR A 187 -8.47 -1.78 9.72
N ALA A 188 -7.32 -1.53 10.36
CA ALA A 188 -6.22 -2.47 10.22
C ALA A 188 -6.74 -3.87 10.62
N ALA A 189 -6.36 -4.92 9.89
CA ALA A 189 -6.74 -6.27 10.26
C ALA A 189 -6.17 -6.60 11.65
N PRO A 190 -6.93 -7.26 12.54
CA PRO A 190 -6.42 -7.62 13.84
C PRO A 190 -5.28 -8.64 13.72
N PRO A 191 -4.29 -8.62 14.63
CA PRO A 191 -3.25 -9.64 14.65
C PRO A 191 -3.86 -11.01 14.91
N VAL A 192 -3.68 -11.95 13.97
CA VAL A 192 -4.20 -13.32 14.08
C VAL A 192 -3.40 -14.12 15.11
N PHE A 193 -4.10 -14.85 15.98
CA PHE A 193 -3.48 -15.78 16.92
C PHE A 193 -3.28 -17.14 16.26
N ASN A 194 -2.03 -17.59 16.13
CA ASN A 194 -1.68 -18.87 15.51
C ASN A 194 -1.34 -19.98 16.52
N GLY A 195 -1.65 -19.77 17.81
CA GLY A 195 -1.36 -20.73 18.88
C GLY A 195 0.04 -20.61 19.51
N GLU A 196 0.95 -19.84 18.92
CA GLU A 196 2.33 -19.66 19.43
C GLU A 196 2.56 -18.24 19.96
N ASN A 197 3.56 -18.08 20.84
CA ASN A 197 4.02 -16.76 21.33
C ASN A 197 2.90 -15.86 21.86
N TYR A 198 2.01 -16.41 22.69
CA TYR A 198 0.85 -15.72 23.27
C TYR A 198 1.19 -14.34 23.87
N GLN A 199 2.31 -14.23 24.58
CA GLN A 199 2.74 -12.96 25.20
C GLN A 199 2.95 -11.85 24.14
N THR A 200 3.62 -12.17 23.04
CA THR A 200 3.85 -11.24 21.93
C THR A 200 2.54 -10.90 21.22
N TRP A 201 1.68 -11.89 21.01
CA TRP A 201 0.36 -11.68 20.42
C TRP A 201 -0.53 -10.79 21.29
N ALA A 202 -0.56 -11.03 22.60
CA ALA A 202 -1.34 -10.26 23.55
C ALA A 202 -0.95 -8.78 23.54
N VAL A 203 0.36 -8.48 23.57
CA VAL A 203 0.86 -7.10 23.48
C VAL A 203 0.42 -6.43 22.17
N ARG A 204 0.56 -7.12 21.03
CA ARG A 204 0.12 -6.60 19.72
C ARG A 204 -1.38 -6.37 19.68
N MET A 205 -2.17 -7.28 20.25
CA MET A 205 -3.62 -7.19 20.31
C MET A 205 -4.07 -6.02 21.19
N THR A 206 -3.45 -5.83 22.37
CA THR A 206 -3.74 -4.69 23.24
C THR A 206 -3.49 -3.37 22.53
N VAL A 207 -2.32 -3.20 21.89
CA VAL A 207 -2.00 -1.99 21.13
C VAL A 207 -3.01 -1.77 19.99
N HIS A 208 -3.42 -2.83 19.31
CA HIS A 208 -4.41 -2.77 18.24
C HIS A 208 -5.79 -2.31 18.73
N LEU A 209 -6.26 -2.84 19.86
CA LEU A 209 -7.54 -2.47 20.47
C LEU A 209 -7.54 -1.05 21.04
N GLN A 210 -6.38 -0.58 21.56
CA GLN A 210 -6.18 0.80 21.98
C GLN A 210 -6.25 1.76 20.79
N ALA A 211 -5.60 1.42 19.66
CA ALA A 211 -5.65 2.21 18.44
C ALA A 211 -7.08 2.32 17.84
N LEU A 212 -7.93 1.33 18.09
CA LEU A 212 -9.33 1.31 17.64
C LEU A 212 -10.31 1.97 18.63
N ASP A 213 -9.84 2.50 19.75
CA ASP A 213 -10.65 3.08 20.84
C ASP A 213 -11.70 2.09 21.39
N VAL A 214 -11.34 0.81 21.49
CA VAL A 214 -12.21 -0.26 21.99
C VAL A 214 -11.65 -1.00 23.21
N TRP A 215 -10.40 -0.71 23.63
CA TRP A 215 -9.76 -1.36 24.77
C TRP A 215 -10.55 -1.21 26.07
N GLU A 216 -11.04 -0.01 26.38
CA GLU A 216 -11.86 0.26 27.58
C GLU A 216 -13.10 -0.65 27.64
N ALA A 217 -13.70 -0.98 26.49
CA ALA A 217 -14.88 -1.85 26.44
C ALA A 217 -14.59 -3.31 26.81
N ILE A 218 -13.32 -3.72 26.73
CA ILE A 218 -12.84 -5.05 27.12
C ILE A 218 -12.36 -5.03 28.57
N GLU A 219 -11.64 -3.97 28.96
CA GLU A 219 -11.05 -3.85 30.30
C GLU A 219 -12.11 -3.62 31.40
N GLU A 220 -13.08 -2.75 31.16
CA GLU A 220 -14.03 -2.33 32.20
C GLU A 220 -15.25 -3.24 32.37
N ASP A 221 -15.46 -4.21 31.45
CA ASP A 221 -16.64 -5.07 31.33
C ASP A 221 -17.99 -4.43 31.77
N TYR A 222 -18.22 -3.17 31.41
CA TYR A 222 -19.37 -2.42 31.90
C TYR A 222 -20.70 -2.95 31.32
N GLU A 223 -21.76 -3.04 32.10
CA GLU A 223 -23.09 -3.36 31.53
C GLU A 223 -23.72 -2.13 30.85
N ILE A 224 -24.43 -2.37 29.76
CA ILE A 224 -25.19 -1.33 29.06
C ILE A 224 -26.64 -1.38 29.54
N SER A 225 -26.97 -0.56 30.53
CA SER A 225 -28.33 -0.49 31.07
C SER A 225 -29.33 -0.01 30.00
N PRO A 226 -30.58 -0.53 30.01
CA PRO A 226 -31.64 -0.03 29.14
C PRO A 226 -31.89 1.46 29.36
N LEU A 227 -32.25 2.17 28.29
CA LEU A 227 -32.70 3.56 28.42
C LEU A 227 -34.03 3.62 29.18
N GLY A 228 -34.18 4.62 30.06
CA GLY A 228 -35.44 4.89 30.75
C GLY A 228 -36.53 5.42 29.80
N ALA A 229 -37.74 5.65 30.32
CA ALA A 229 -38.90 6.01 29.50
C ALA A 229 -38.77 7.35 28.73
N ASN A 230 -37.97 8.30 29.24
CA ASN A 230 -37.73 9.61 28.61
C ASN A 230 -36.23 9.98 28.67
N PRO A 231 -35.38 9.38 27.81
CA PRO A 231 -33.95 9.67 27.82
C PRO A 231 -33.64 11.00 27.12
N THR A 232 -32.61 11.70 27.57
CA THR A 232 -32.09 12.87 26.85
C THR A 232 -31.31 12.44 25.60
N VAL A 233 -31.15 13.35 24.63
CA VAL A 233 -30.34 13.10 23.42
C VAL A 233 -28.91 12.67 23.80
N ALA A 234 -28.33 13.27 24.84
CA ALA A 234 -27.00 12.91 25.33
C ALA A 234 -26.96 11.47 25.88
N GLN A 235 -28.00 11.03 26.61
CA GLN A 235 -28.12 9.66 27.10
C GLN A 235 -28.28 8.66 25.97
N MET A 236 -29.10 8.98 24.95
CA MET A 236 -29.27 8.14 23.77
C MET A 236 -27.95 8.00 22.98
N LYS A 237 -27.22 9.12 22.77
CA LYS A 237 -25.93 9.12 22.09
C LYS A 237 -24.89 8.29 22.84
N ASN A 238 -24.79 8.46 24.17
CA ASN A 238 -23.85 7.68 24.98
C ASN A 238 -24.19 6.18 24.99
N HIS A 239 -25.48 5.83 25.13
CA HIS A 239 -25.93 4.44 25.08
C HIS A 239 -25.60 3.79 23.72
N LYS A 240 -25.87 4.49 22.61
CA LYS A 240 -25.50 4.03 21.26
C LYS A 240 -23.98 3.84 21.14
N LYS A 241 -23.18 4.83 21.55
CA LYS A 241 -21.71 4.78 21.52
C LYS A 241 -21.17 3.56 22.26
N LYS A 242 -21.62 3.34 23.51
CA LYS A 242 -21.22 2.17 24.32
C LYS A 242 -21.57 0.85 23.66
N LYS A 243 -22.78 0.74 23.09
CA LYS A 243 -23.23 -0.47 22.38
C LYS A 243 -22.39 -0.76 21.14
N THR A 244 -22.12 0.25 20.33
CA THR A 244 -21.26 0.13 19.15
C THR A 244 -19.83 -0.27 19.54
N ARG A 245 -19.25 0.35 20.57
CA ARG A 245 -17.90 0.06 21.05
C ARG A 245 -17.76 -1.40 21.52
N LYS A 246 -18.70 -1.93 22.31
CA LYS A 246 -18.72 -3.35 22.72
C LYS A 246 -18.88 -4.31 21.54
N ALA A 247 -19.76 -4.00 20.59
CA ALA A 247 -19.96 -4.83 19.40
C ALA A 247 -18.68 -4.92 18.55
N LYS A 248 -18.01 -3.77 18.34
CA LYS A 248 -16.75 -3.68 17.60
C LYS A 248 -15.61 -4.43 18.29
N ALA A 249 -15.48 -4.30 19.61
CA ALA A 249 -14.52 -5.06 20.42
C ALA A 249 -14.70 -6.57 20.23
N LYS A 250 -15.94 -7.06 20.34
CA LYS A 250 -16.27 -8.49 20.17
C LYS A 250 -15.96 -9.00 18.77
N ALA A 251 -16.28 -8.23 17.73
CA ALA A 251 -15.99 -8.60 16.35
C ALA A 251 -14.48 -8.68 16.08
N CYS A 252 -13.70 -7.72 16.62
CA CYS A 252 -12.25 -7.70 16.51
C CYS A 252 -11.61 -8.93 17.17
N LEU A 253 -12.00 -9.24 18.41
CA LEU A 253 -11.52 -10.43 19.12
C LEU A 253 -11.89 -11.73 18.40
N PHE A 254 -13.14 -11.85 17.92
CA PHE A 254 -13.60 -13.02 17.18
C PHE A 254 -12.77 -13.23 15.91
N SER A 255 -12.55 -12.17 15.12
CA SER A 255 -11.74 -12.24 13.90
C SER A 255 -10.30 -12.66 14.18
N ALA A 256 -9.75 -12.30 15.34
CA ALA A 256 -8.37 -12.61 15.67
C ALA A 256 -8.10 -14.07 16.05
N VAL A 257 -9.14 -14.80 16.49
CA VAL A 257 -9.00 -16.17 17.04
C VAL A 257 -9.72 -17.24 16.21
N SER A 258 -10.40 -16.86 15.12
CA SER A 258 -11.23 -17.77 14.31
C SER A 258 -10.49 -18.40 13.11
N HIS A 259 -9.15 -18.39 13.10
CA HIS A 259 -8.33 -18.91 12.00
C HIS A 259 -7.44 -20.07 12.45
#